data_AF-A0A9D6NNW4-F1
#
_entry.id   AF-A0A9D6NNW4-F1
#
_cell.length_a   1.000
_cell.length_b   1.000
_cell.length_c   1.000
_cell.angle_alpha   90.00
_cell.angle_beta   90.00
_cell.angle_gamma   90.00
#
_symmetry.space_group_name_H-M   'P 1'
#
loop_
_entity.id
_entity.type
_entity.pdbx_description
1 polymer ?
#
loop_
_entity_poly.entity_id
_entity_poly.type
_entity_poly.pdbx_seq_one_letter_code
_entity_poly.pdbx_strand_id
1 'polypeptide(L)' 'MTRRLKTAEGFDQHYNVQVAVDQDSLLIVATTVSNHPNDQQGAVPTVDAIDPRVGKPASAALDNRYFS' A
#
# COMPACT_ATOMS: atom_id res chain seq x y z
N MET A 1 0.71 -1.00 6.79
CA MET A 1 0.34 -1.71 8.05
C MET A 1 0.35 -3.21 7.77
N THR A 2 0.93 -4.03 8.65
CA THR A 2 1.12 -5.47 8.41
C THR A 2 0.59 -6.28 9.59
N ARG A 3 -0.17 -7.36 9.31
CA ARG A 3 -0.59 -8.33 10.33
C ARG A 3 0.33 -9.55 10.32
N ARG A 4 0.95 -9.87 11.45
CA ARG A 4 1.77 -11.08 11.65
C ARG A 4 1.06 -12.05 12.60
N LEU A 5 0.91 -13.30 12.19
CA LEU A 5 0.42 -14.38 13.07
C LEU A 5 1.59 -15.26 13.51
N LYS A 6 1.60 -15.66 14.78
CA LYS A 6 2.56 -16.65 15.29
C LYS A 6 2.06 -18.05 14.91
N THR A 7 2.90 -18.82 14.23
CA THR A 7 2.68 -20.23 13.90
C THR A 7 3.64 -21.11 14.71
N ALA A 8 3.49 -22.44 14.62
CA ALA A 8 4.41 -23.38 15.26
C ALA A 8 5.84 -23.30 14.70
N GLU A 9 5.99 -22.80 13.47
CA GLU A 9 7.26 -22.73 12.73
C GLU A 9 7.82 -21.30 12.60
N GLY A 10 7.15 -20.28 13.16
CA GLY A 10 7.62 -18.90 13.13
C GLY A 10 6.50 -17.85 13.11
N PHE A 11 6.67 -16.82 12.27
CA PHE A 11 5.63 -15.84 12.00
C PHE A 11 5.23 -15.92 10.54
N ASP A 12 3.93 -15.99 10.30
CA ASP A 12 3.35 -15.93 8.97
C ASP A 12 2.81 -14.51 8.73
N GLN A 13 3.33 -13.85 7.69
CA GLN A 13 3.06 -12.45 7.37
C GLN A 13 2.03 -12.41 6.24
N HIS A 14 0.76 -12.48 6.62
CA HIS A 14 -0.34 -12.76 5.68
C HIS A 14 -0.85 -11.54 4.91
N TYR A 15 -0.81 -10.33 5.45
CA TYR A 15 -1.42 -9.19 4.75
C TYR A 15 -0.64 -7.90 4.93
N ASN A 16 -0.37 -7.24 3.80
CA ASN A 16 0.12 -5.88 3.70
C ASN A 16 -0.99 -5.00 3.14
N VAL A 17 -1.13 -3.80 3.72
CA VAL A 17 -2.08 -2.79 3.28
C VAL A 17 -1.33 -1.54 2.89
N GLN A 18 -1.68 -0.99 1.72
CA GLN A 18 -1.27 0.32 1.26
C GLN A 18 -2.48 1.23 1.00
N VAL A 19 -2.25 2.52 1.20
CA VAL A 19 -3.27 3.55 1.19
C VAL A 19 -2.72 4.75 0.43
N ALA A 20 -3.45 5.22 -0.58
CA ALA A 20 -3.17 6.50 -1.22
C ALA A 20 -3.97 7.59 -0.51
N VAL A 21 -3.28 8.68 -0.16
CA VAL A 21 -3.85 9.84 0.53
C VAL A 21 -3.60 11.07 -0.32
N ASP A 22 -4.65 11.85 -0.56
CA ASP A 22 -4.54 13.16 -1.19
C ASP A 22 -3.79 14.13 -0.26
N GLN A 23 -2.77 14.81 -0.77
CA GLN A 23 -1.87 15.60 0.08
C GLN A 23 -2.52 16.87 0.61
N ASP A 24 -3.40 17.50 -0.17
CA ASP A 24 -4.00 18.79 0.19
C ASP A 24 -5.16 18.60 1.18
N SER A 25 -6.00 17.59 0.95
CA SER A 25 -7.20 17.33 1.77
C SER A 25 -6.99 16.30 2.88
N LEU A 26 -5.91 15.53 2.84
CA LEU A 26 -5.64 14.38 3.71
C LEU A 26 -6.70 13.27 3.65
N LEU A 27 -7.49 13.24 2.57
CA LEU A 27 -8.49 12.20 2.34
C LEU A 27 -7.85 10.93 1.78
N ILE A 28 -8.36 9.78 2.21
CA ILE A 28 -8.01 8.49 1.61
C ILE A 28 -8.71 8.36 0.26
N VAL A 29 -7.94 8.20 -0.81
CA VAL A 29 -8.45 8.15 -2.19
C VAL A 29 -8.32 6.78 -2.85
N ALA A 30 -7.48 5.89 -2.30
CA ALA A 30 -7.42 4.48 -2.71
C ALA A 30 -6.85 3.59 -1.59
N THR A 31 -7.15 2.29 -1.68
CA THR A 31 -6.59 1.26 -0.79
C THR A 31 -6.28 0.00 -1.57
N THR A 32 -5.24 -0.73 -1.17
CA THR A 32 -4.91 -2.04 -1.75
C THR A 32 -4.42 -2.97 -0.65
N VAL A 33 -4.88 -4.23 -0.71
CA VAL A 33 -4.48 -5.30 0.20
C VAL A 33 -3.77 -6.37 -0.60
N SER A 34 -2.61 -6.79 -0.14
CA SER A 34 -1.87 -7.90 -0.74
C SER A 34 -1.52 -8.96 0.29
N ASN A 35 -1.41 -10.20 -0.17
CA ASN A 35 -0.90 -11.34 0.62
C ASN A 35 0.55 -11.66 0.21
N HIS A 36 1.30 -10.63 -0.17
CA HIS A 36 2.71 -10.77 -0.49
C HIS A 36 3.54 -10.73 0.80
N PRO A 37 4.67 -11.47 0.86
CA PRO A 37 5.52 -11.51 2.05
C PRO A 37 6.18 -10.15 2.36
N ASN A 38 6.31 -9.27 1.37
CA ASN A 38 6.79 -7.89 1.51
C ASN A 38 5.86 -6.91 0.78
N ASP A 39 6.05 -5.61 1.06
CA ASP A 39 5.23 -4.49 0.59
C ASP A 39 5.84 -3.71 -0.58
N GLN A 40 7.01 -4.13 -1.09
CA GLN A 40 7.73 -3.42 -2.15
C GLN A 40 6.94 -3.28 -3.45
N GLN A 41 6.03 -4.20 -3.75
CA GLN A 41 5.27 -4.21 -5.01
C GLN A 41 3.89 -3.56 -4.90
N GLY A 42 3.51 -3.04 -3.73
CA GLY A 42 2.15 -2.54 -3.52
C GLY A 42 1.87 -1.17 -4.13
N ALA A 43 2.90 -0.36 -4.38
CA ALA A 43 2.70 1.09 -4.61
C ALA A 43 2.03 1.38 -5.95
N VAL A 44 2.50 0.73 -7.02
CA VAL A 44 1.90 0.86 -8.35
C VAL A 44 0.43 0.41 -8.35
N PRO A 45 0.08 -0.80 -7.85
CA PRO A 45 -1.31 -1.20 -7.67
C PRO A 45 -2.17 -0.20 -6.89
N THR A 46 -1.60 0.44 -5.86
CA THR A 46 -2.33 1.40 -5.03
C THR A 46 -2.59 2.72 -5.75
N VAL A 47 -1.63 3.20 -6.55
CA VAL A 47 -1.81 4.39 -7.39
C VAL A 47 -2.80 4.13 -8.53
N ASP A 48 -2.75 2.95 -9.13
CA ASP A 48 -3.67 2.54 -10.20
C ASP A 48 -5.11 2.33 -9.69
N ALA A 49 -5.29 2.11 -8.38
CA ALA A 49 -6.60 1.97 -7.74
C ALA A 49 -7.31 3.31 -7.44
N ILE A 50 -6.68 4.46 -7.70
CA ILE A 50 -7.30 5.78 -7.53
C ILE A 50 -8.43 5.93 -8.56
N ASP A 51 -9.62 6.33 -8.10
CA ASP A 51 -10.78 6.52 -8.96
C ASP A 51 -10.50 7.62 -10.01
N PRO A 52 -10.78 7.39 -11.31
CA PRO A 52 -10.53 8.37 -12.36
C PRO A 52 -11.21 9.73 -12.15
N ARG A 53 -12.28 9.80 -11.34
CA ARG A 53 -12.96 11.05 -10.98
C ARG A 53 -12.14 11.93 -10.03
N VAL A 54 -11.24 11.33 -9.25
CA VAL A 54 -10.23 12.04 -8.44
C VAL A 54 -9.08 12.53 -9.33
N GLY A 55 -8.87 11.87 -10.47
CA GLY A 55 -7.84 12.20 -11.44
C GLY A 55 -6.56 11.38 -11.25
N LYS A 56 -5.66 11.46 -12.24
CA LYS A 56 -4.35 10.80 -12.17
C LYS A 56 -3.35 11.71 -11.45
N PRO A 57 -2.69 11.24 -10.38
CA PRO A 57 -1.65 12.03 -9.72
C PRO A 57 -0.46 12.27 -10.66
N ALA A 58 0.09 13.49 -10.65
CA ALA A 58 1.28 13.82 -11.42
C ALA A 58 2.55 13.17 -10.83
N SER A 59 2.59 13.04 -9.49
CA SER A 59 3.69 12.46 -8.72
C SER A 59 3.12 11.78 -7.47
N ALA A 60 3.83 10.77 -6.95
CA ALA A 60 3.50 10.10 -5.69
C ALA A 60 4.72 10.12 -4.76
N ALA A 61 4.51 10.44 -3.48
CA ALA A 61 5.51 10.31 -2.43
C ALA A 61 5.41 8.91 -1.81
N LEU A 62 6.46 8.11 -1.94
CA LEU A 62 6.54 6.76 -1.38
C LEU A 62 7.57 6.73 -0.25
N ASP A 63 7.39 5.81 0.70
CA ASP A 63 8.36 5.63 1.77
C ASP A 63 9.64 4.97 1.24
N ASN A 64 10.75 5.23 1.94
CA ASN A 64 12.11 4.88 1.48
C ASN A 64 12.33 3.37 1.26
N ARG A 65 11.45 2.49 1.75
CA ARG A 65 11.59 1.03 1.60
C ARG A 65 11.04 0.48 0.29
N TYR A 66 10.39 1.30 -0.53
CA TYR A 66 9.94 0.88 -1.85
C TYR A 66 11.09 0.42 -2.77
N PHE A 67 12.30 1.00 -2.62
CA PHE A 67 13.48 0.71 -3.47
C PHE A 67 14.57 -0.15 -2.79
N SER A 68 14.33 -0.69 -1.59
CA SER A 68 15.36 -1.36 -0.77
C SER A 68 15.44 -2.86 -0.96
#